data_AF-E9RUQ8-F1
#
_entry.id   AF-E9RUQ8-F1
#
_cell.length_a   1.000
_cell.length_b   1.000
_cell.length_c   1.000
_cell.angle_alpha   90.00
_cell.angle_beta   90.00
_cell.angle_gamma   90.00
#
_symmetry.space_group_name_H-M   'P 1'
#
loop_
_entity.id
_entity.type
_entity.pdbx_description
1 polymer ?
#
loop_
_entity_poly.entity_id
_entity_poly.type
_entity_poly.pdbx_seq_one_letter_code
_entity_poly.pdbx_strand_id
1 'polypeptide(L)'
;MFQNKMVTPAIPERVYTLCKIVEKKAMSTSEVKEKMEPSYLNQKSSYYNDYRNAAEELQLITVTDNVLSVAVDASVLKNMDTMRSYINGQLNQFREGQFYKVTKAYFDMGEEILHGEQNVANMASLMTLKTGISVDSMAMRAWRFWASYLGFGYLQDMFVIPNADTFLQDIISEAEFEKNKRYSIAEFLEKLRPHSDIIIDSSNGTKKFSFGVSNGLRTLQDAGAIRMEYILDQEDTWNLYHVDALSANETVTNITVLK
;
A
#
# COMPACT_ATOMS: atom_id res chain seq x y z
N MET A 1 -2.27 0.76 -14.02
CA MET A 1 -1.51 1.18 -12.81
C MET A 1 -1.24 -0.01 -11.90
N PHE A 2 -2.29 -0.71 -11.49
CA PHE A 2 -2.27 -1.85 -10.58
C PHE A 2 -2.22 -3.18 -11.31
N GLN A 3 -2.90 -3.33 -12.45
CA GLN A 3 -2.83 -4.56 -13.26
C GLN A 3 -1.67 -4.51 -14.27
N ASN A 4 -1.44 -3.33 -14.84
CA ASN A 4 -0.48 -3.11 -15.92
C ASN A 4 0.66 -2.17 -15.48
N LYS A 5 1.35 -1.57 -16.45
CA LYS A 5 2.38 -0.55 -16.22
C LYS A 5 1.84 0.61 -15.37
N MET A 6 2.67 1.09 -14.45
CA MET A 6 2.41 2.27 -13.63
C MET A 6 2.56 3.54 -14.47
N VAL A 7 1.65 4.50 -14.27
CA VAL A 7 1.58 5.75 -15.04
C VAL A 7 1.50 6.94 -14.11
N THR A 8 2.39 7.92 -14.29
CA THR A 8 2.51 9.09 -13.40
C THR A 8 1.22 9.90 -13.23
N PRO A 9 0.36 10.06 -14.26
CA PRO A 9 -0.84 10.87 -14.11
C PRO A 9 -1.94 10.26 -13.24
N ALA A 10 -1.89 8.95 -12.95
CA ALA A 10 -2.91 8.25 -12.17
C ALA A 10 -2.65 8.34 -10.66
N ILE A 11 -2.49 9.53 -10.10
CA ILE A 11 -2.24 9.72 -8.65
C ILE A 11 -3.52 9.48 -7.80
N PRO A 12 -3.37 9.11 -6.51
CA PRO A 12 -4.50 8.85 -5.60
C PRO A 12 -5.55 9.96 -5.56
N GLU A 13 -5.13 11.22 -5.56
CA GLU A 13 -6.02 12.38 -5.45
C GLU A 13 -6.92 12.53 -6.69
N ARG A 14 -6.38 12.21 -7.88
CA ARG A 14 -7.17 12.23 -9.13
C ARG A 14 -8.17 11.09 -9.17
N VAL A 15 -7.76 9.90 -8.72
CA VAL A 15 -8.66 8.74 -8.59
C VAL A 15 -9.78 9.06 -7.61
N TYR A 16 -9.46 9.57 -6.43
CA TYR A 16 -10.45 9.97 -5.42
C TYR A 16 -11.39 11.05 -5.95
N THR A 17 -10.86 12.10 -6.58
CA THR A 17 -11.68 13.19 -7.14
C THR A 17 -12.65 12.68 -8.20
N LEU A 18 -12.20 11.80 -9.11
CA LEU A 18 -13.06 11.16 -10.08
C LEU A 18 -14.20 10.39 -9.38
N CYS A 19 -13.88 9.59 -8.37
CA CYS A 19 -14.87 8.83 -7.62
C CYS A 19 -15.89 9.75 -6.93
N LYS A 20 -15.46 10.85 -6.31
CA LYS A 20 -16.37 11.83 -5.67
C LYS A 20 -17.27 12.57 -6.66
N ILE A 21 -16.83 12.75 -7.90
CA ILE A 21 -17.67 13.31 -8.96
C ILE A 21 -18.83 12.36 -9.26
N VAL A 22 -18.54 11.07 -9.48
CA VAL A 22 -19.56 10.07 -9.85
C VAL A 22 -20.37 9.52 -8.68
N GLU A 23 -19.90 9.70 -7.44
CA GLU A 23 -20.61 9.31 -6.20
C GLU A 23 -22.00 9.95 -6.09
N LYS A 24 -22.15 11.19 -6.57
CA LYS A 24 -23.43 11.90 -6.51
C LYS A 24 -24.45 11.40 -7.54
N LYS A 25 -23.95 10.93 -8.69
CA LYS A 25 -24.75 10.54 -9.84
C LYS A 25 -23.88 9.82 -10.87
N ALA A 26 -24.38 8.71 -11.40
CA ALA A 26 -23.79 8.09 -12.58
C ALA A 26 -23.77 9.07 -13.76
N MET A 27 -22.64 9.15 -14.47
CA MET A 27 -22.39 10.14 -15.52
C MET A 27 -21.65 9.52 -16.70
N SER A 28 -21.85 10.09 -17.89
CA SER A 28 -21.09 9.65 -19.06
C SER A 28 -19.60 9.96 -18.91
N THR A 29 -18.78 9.16 -19.58
CA THR A 29 -17.32 9.31 -19.62
C THR A 29 -16.92 10.73 -20.05
N SER A 30 -17.61 11.29 -21.04
CA SER A 30 -17.37 12.64 -21.54
C SER A 30 -17.68 13.72 -20.50
N GLU A 31 -18.79 13.59 -19.75
CA GLU A 31 -19.14 14.53 -18.69
C GLU A 31 -18.15 14.51 -17.53
N VAL A 32 -17.73 13.30 -17.11
CA VAL A 32 -16.72 13.17 -16.04
C VAL A 32 -15.38 13.72 -16.51
N LYS A 33 -15.01 13.48 -17.77
CA LYS A 33 -13.79 14.05 -18.37
C LYS A 33 -13.83 15.57 -18.37
N GLU A 34 -14.91 16.20 -18.83
CA GLU A 34 -15.02 17.67 -18.85
C GLU A 34 -14.94 18.27 -17.44
N LYS A 35 -15.43 17.56 -16.41
CA LYS A 35 -15.29 18.01 -15.02
C LYS A 35 -13.88 17.87 -14.47
N MET A 36 -13.14 16.84 -14.87
CA MET A 36 -11.76 16.58 -14.42
C MET A 36 -10.73 17.39 -15.18
N GLU A 37 -10.94 17.57 -16.49
CA GLU A 37 -10.05 18.27 -17.42
C GLU A 37 -10.87 19.28 -18.24
N PRO A 38 -11.32 20.40 -17.64
CA PRO A 38 -12.20 21.34 -18.32
C PRO A 38 -11.58 21.95 -19.58
N SER A 39 -12.36 21.97 -20.66
CA SER A 39 -11.92 22.45 -21.98
C SER A 39 -11.46 23.91 -21.96
N TYR A 40 -12.07 24.75 -21.13
CA TYR A 40 -11.71 26.18 -21.00
C TYR A 40 -10.29 26.41 -20.46
N LEU A 41 -9.66 25.38 -19.86
CA LEU A 41 -8.26 25.46 -19.43
C LEU A 41 -7.27 25.25 -20.59
N ASN A 42 -7.75 24.94 -21.80
CA ASN A 42 -6.94 24.77 -23.02
C ASN A 42 -5.72 23.83 -22.84
N GLN A 43 -5.94 22.71 -22.13
CA GLN A 43 -4.88 21.73 -21.88
C GLN A 43 -4.44 21.05 -23.19
N LYS A 44 -3.12 20.92 -23.40
CA LYS A 44 -2.54 20.29 -24.60
C LYS A 44 -2.48 18.76 -24.51
N SER A 45 -2.55 18.20 -23.31
CA SER A 45 -2.54 16.77 -23.05
C SER A 45 -3.74 16.39 -22.19
N SER A 46 -4.20 15.16 -22.34
CA SER A 46 -5.29 14.58 -21.54
C SER A 46 -4.77 13.33 -20.85
N TYR A 47 -5.01 13.24 -19.55
CA TYR A 47 -4.59 12.11 -18.72
C TYR A 47 -5.79 11.31 -18.21
N TYR A 48 -6.99 11.66 -18.67
CA TYR A 48 -8.25 11.14 -18.16
C TYR A 48 -8.33 9.62 -18.10
N ASN A 49 -7.87 8.96 -19.16
CA ASN A 49 -7.91 7.51 -19.21
C ASN A 49 -6.99 6.88 -18.15
N ASP A 50 -5.89 7.51 -17.76
CA ASP A 50 -4.94 6.94 -16.81
C ASP A 50 -5.56 6.79 -15.41
N TYR A 51 -6.12 7.87 -14.86
CA TYR A 51 -6.75 7.80 -13.53
C TYR A 51 -8.14 7.16 -13.56
N ARG A 52 -8.87 7.21 -14.69
CA ARG A 52 -10.10 6.43 -14.87
C ARG A 52 -9.81 4.94 -14.82
N ASN A 53 -8.84 4.47 -15.60
CA ASN A 53 -8.46 3.05 -15.64
C ASN A 53 -7.94 2.60 -14.27
N ALA A 54 -7.18 3.44 -13.55
CA ALA A 54 -6.76 3.09 -12.19
C ALA A 54 -7.96 2.96 -11.22
N ALA A 55 -8.96 3.84 -11.31
CA ALA A 55 -10.17 3.74 -10.49
C ALA A 55 -10.98 2.46 -10.79
N GLU A 56 -11.06 2.08 -12.06
CA GLU A 56 -11.72 0.85 -12.51
C GLU A 56 -10.93 -0.41 -12.14
N GLU A 57 -9.60 -0.41 -12.33
CA GLU A 57 -8.69 -1.49 -11.88
C GLU A 57 -8.88 -1.73 -10.37
N LEU A 58 -8.96 -0.66 -9.57
CA LEU A 58 -9.22 -0.69 -8.13
C LEU A 58 -10.68 -0.96 -7.75
N GLN A 59 -11.57 -1.24 -8.70
CA GLN A 59 -12.98 -1.53 -8.46
C GLN A 59 -13.71 -0.43 -7.66
N LEU A 60 -13.23 0.81 -7.71
CA LEU A 60 -13.90 1.96 -7.07
C LEU A 60 -15.09 2.44 -7.92
N ILE A 61 -14.99 2.21 -9.23
CA ILE A 61 -16.02 2.53 -10.21
C ILE A 61 -16.25 1.33 -11.14
N THR A 62 -17.38 1.35 -11.83
CA THR A 62 -17.66 0.51 -12.99
C THR A 62 -17.98 1.40 -14.19
N VAL A 63 -17.63 0.92 -15.40
CA VAL A 63 -17.97 1.58 -16.66
C VAL A 63 -18.85 0.64 -17.49
N THR A 64 -20.12 1.00 -17.69
CA THR A 64 -21.07 0.25 -18.53
C THR A 64 -21.70 1.21 -19.53
N ASP A 65 -21.70 0.85 -20.82
CA ASP A 65 -22.24 1.70 -21.90
C ASP A 65 -21.73 3.16 -21.85
N ASN A 66 -20.43 3.34 -21.61
CA ASN A 66 -19.76 4.63 -21.40
C ASN A 66 -20.26 5.47 -20.21
N VAL A 67 -21.07 4.89 -19.32
CA VAL A 67 -21.52 5.51 -18.07
C VAL A 67 -20.66 5.00 -16.91
N LEU A 68 -20.09 5.93 -16.15
CA LEU A 68 -19.36 5.67 -14.93
C LEU A 68 -20.31 5.72 -13.74
N SER A 69 -20.21 4.73 -12.86
CA SER A 69 -20.90 4.71 -11.57
C SER A 69 -19.96 4.22 -10.47
N VAL A 70 -20.20 4.64 -9.23
CA VAL A 70 -19.44 4.11 -8.08
C VAL A 70 -19.79 2.64 -7.88
N ALA A 71 -18.77 1.83 -7.59
CA ALA A 71 -18.90 0.39 -7.39
C ALA A 71 -18.69 -0.04 -5.93
N VAL A 72 -18.54 0.92 -5.02
CA VAL A 72 -18.27 0.73 -3.59
C VAL A 72 -19.31 1.44 -2.72
N ASP A 73 -19.40 1.05 -1.46
CA ASP A 73 -20.24 1.75 -0.48
C ASP A 73 -19.79 3.20 -0.26
N ALA A 74 -20.74 4.08 0.06
CA ALA A 74 -20.46 5.49 0.34
C ALA A 74 -19.47 5.69 1.50
N SER A 75 -19.38 4.72 2.42
CA SER A 75 -18.38 4.71 3.51
C SER A 75 -16.95 4.67 2.99
N VAL A 76 -16.67 3.97 1.88
CA VAL A 76 -15.35 3.87 1.26
C VAL A 76 -14.89 5.23 0.73
N LEU A 77 -15.80 6.00 0.13
CA LEU A 77 -15.50 7.33 -0.44
C LEU A 77 -15.74 8.48 0.53
N LYS A 78 -15.88 8.21 1.83
CA LYS A 78 -16.07 9.23 2.86
C LYS A 78 -14.88 10.20 2.91
N ASN A 79 -13.65 9.68 2.90
CA ASN A 79 -12.42 10.44 2.83
C ASN A 79 -11.30 9.61 2.18
N MET A 80 -10.11 10.18 2.07
CA MET A 80 -8.95 9.47 1.49
C MET A 80 -8.46 8.31 2.35
N ASP A 81 -8.69 8.32 3.67
CA ASP A 81 -8.29 7.22 4.56
C ASP A 81 -9.18 5.99 4.38
N THR A 82 -10.51 6.19 4.28
CA THR A 82 -11.45 5.09 4.02
C THR A 82 -11.24 4.47 2.64
N MET A 83 -10.90 5.29 1.64
CA MET A 83 -10.54 4.77 0.31
C MET A 83 -9.22 3.99 0.36
N ARG A 84 -8.23 4.46 1.15
CA ARG A 84 -6.93 3.79 1.31
C ARG A 84 -7.11 2.42 1.93
N SER A 85 -7.84 2.35 3.04
CA SER A 85 -8.11 1.11 3.77
C SER A 85 -8.81 0.09 2.87
N TYR A 86 -9.83 0.51 2.11
CA TYR A 86 -10.48 -0.34 1.10
C TYR A 86 -9.47 -0.88 0.06
N ILE A 87 -8.64 0.00 -0.52
CA ILE A 87 -7.65 -0.42 -1.53
C ILE A 87 -6.64 -1.41 -0.94
N ASN A 88 -6.13 -1.14 0.27
CA ASN A 88 -5.20 -2.02 0.97
C ASN A 88 -5.78 -3.43 1.21
N GLY A 89 -7.06 -3.52 1.54
CA GLY A 89 -7.79 -4.79 1.72
C GLY A 89 -7.86 -5.67 0.46
N GLN A 90 -7.64 -5.11 -0.73
CA GLN A 90 -7.77 -5.87 -1.98
C GLN A 90 -6.48 -5.96 -2.80
N LEU A 91 -5.36 -5.38 -2.33
CA LEU A 91 -4.12 -5.32 -3.13
C LEU A 91 -3.60 -6.68 -3.62
N ASN A 92 -3.85 -7.76 -2.88
CA ASN A 92 -3.41 -9.10 -3.23
C ASN A 92 -4.02 -9.62 -4.55
N GLN A 93 -5.18 -9.10 -4.97
CA GLN A 93 -5.77 -9.44 -6.27
C GLN A 93 -4.93 -8.90 -7.44
N PHE A 94 -4.03 -7.95 -7.19
CA PHE A 94 -3.14 -7.35 -8.18
C PHE A 94 -1.70 -7.84 -8.07
N ARG A 95 -1.45 -9.00 -7.44
CA ARG A 95 -0.10 -9.54 -7.22
C ARG A 95 0.78 -9.66 -8.46
N GLU A 96 0.15 -9.84 -9.63
CA GLU A 96 0.87 -9.94 -10.90
C GLU A 96 1.27 -8.59 -11.51
N GLY A 97 0.69 -7.51 -11.02
CA GLY A 97 0.88 -6.17 -11.55
C GLY A 97 2.18 -5.51 -11.14
N GLN A 98 2.56 -4.47 -11.90
CA GLN A 98 3.85 -3.80 -11.73
C GLN A 98 3.96 -3.11 -10.36
N PHE A 99 2.89 -2.47 -9.86
CA PHE A 99 2.90 -1.84 -8.54
C PHE A 99 3.22 -2.84 -7.43
N TYR A 100 2.51 -3.98 -7.40
CA TYR A 100 2.68 -4.99 -6.36
C TYR A 100 4.09 -5.57 -6.37
N LYS A 101 4.58 -5.99 -7.54
CA LYS A 101 5.92 -6.57 -7.71
C LYS A 101 7.02 -5.60 -7.31
N VAL A 102 6.90 -4.33 -7.68
CA VAL A 102 7.87 -3.29 -7.29
C VAL A 102 7.83 -3.04 -5.78
N THR A 103 6.64 -2.90 -5.17
CA THR A 103 6.52 -2.71 -3.71
C THR A 103 7.13 -3.87 -2.94
N LYS A 104 6.85 -5.11 -3.35
CA LYS A 104 7.44 -6.31 -2.74
C LYS A 104 8.96 -6.30 -2.85
N ALA A 105 9.49 -6.11 -4.06
CA ALA A 105 10.94 -6.02 -4.29
C ALA A 105 11.61 -4.87 -3.50
N TYR A 106 10.89 -3.76 -3.29
CA TYR A 106 11.35 -2.63 -2.49
C TYR A 106 11.49 -2.99 -1.01
N PHE A 107 10.51 -3.72 -0.46
CA PHE A 107 10.57 -4.20 0.93
C PHE A 107 11.60 -5.31 1.14
N ASP A 108 11.78 -6.17 0.15
CA ASP A 108 12.78 -7.24 0.16
C ASP A 108 14.23 -6.72 0.18
N MET A 109 14.47 -5.46 -0.18
CA MET A 109 15.77 -4.81 -0.03
C MET A 109 16.16 -4.56 1.44
N GLY A 110 15.19 -4.55 2.37
CA GLY A 110 15.46 -4.32 3.79
C GLY A 110 16.16 -2.98 4.03
N GLU A 111 17.23 -2.98 4.83
CA GLU A 111 17.98 -1.77 5.18
C GLU A 111 18.86 -1.22 4.05
N GLU A 112 19.19 -2.04 3.03
CA GLU A 112 20.09 -1.64 1.93
C GLU A 112 19.60 -0.38 1.22
N ILE A 113 18.30 -0.14 1.31
CA ILE A 113 17.59 1.01 0.77
C ILE A 113 18.02 2.35 1.38
N LEU A 114 18.52 2.33 2.63
CA LEU A 114 19.01 3.52 3.32
C LEU A 114 20.42 3.90 2.85
N HIS A 115 21.19 2.92 2.40
CA HIS A 115 22.60 3.06 2.04
C HIS A 115 22.85 3.10 0.52
N GLY A 116 21.86 2.69 -0.28
CA GLY A 116 21.93 2.64 -1.73
C GLY A 116 21.41 3.90 -2.44
N GLU A 117 20.99 3.72 -3.69
CA GLU A 117 20.31 4.77 -4.47
C GLU A 117 18.97 5.13 -3.82
N GLN A 118 18.84 6.37 -3.36
CA GLN A 118 17.66 6.87 -2.67
C GLN A 118 16.65 7.52 -3.62
N ASN A 119 17.07 7.96 -4.81
CA ASN A 119 16.14 8.49 -5.80
C ASN A 119 15.41 7.34 -6.50
N VAL A 120 14.13 7.16 -6.20
CA VAL A 120 13.31 6.07 -6.74
C VAL A 120 13.32 6.02 -8.27
N ALA A 121 13.46 7.15 -8.96
CA ALA A 121 13.51 7.17 -10.43
C ALA A 121 14.77 6.49 -10.97
N ASN A 122 15.88 6.57 -10.24
CA ASN A 122 17.16 5.94 -10.60
C ASN A 122 17.19 4.45 -10.23
N MET A 123 16.29 3.99 -9.36
CA MET A 123 16.16 2.58 -8.98
C MET A 123 15.49 1.71 -10.06
N ALA A 124 15.05 2.28 -11.19
CA ALA A 124 14.31 1.57 -12.24
C ALA A 124 15.03 0.31 -12.77
N SER A 125 16.35 0.42 -13.03
CA SER A 125 17.16 -0.73 -13.48
C SER A 125 17.27 -1.81 -12.40
N LEU A 126 17.45 -1.41 -11.13
CA LEU A 126 17.51 -2.33 -10.00
C LEU A 126 16.16 -3.06 -9.81
N MET A 127 15.05 -2.33 -9.91
CA MET A 127 13.71 -2.91 -9.83
C MET A 127 13.41 -3.83 -11.01
N THR A 128 13.87 -3.50 -12.21
CA THR A 128 13.78 -4.40 -13.36
C THR A 128 14.46 -5.73 -13.08
N LEU A 129 15.67 -5.70 -12.52
CA LEU A 129 16.42 -6.90 -12.16
C LEU A 129 15.71 -7.72 -11.07
N LYS A 130 15.27 -7.07 -9.97
CA LYS A 130 14.64 -7.75 -8.83
C LYS A 130 13.26 -8.33 -9.16
N THR A 131 12.49 -7.66 -10.01
CA THR A 131 11.11 -8.06 -10.33
C THR A 131 11.01 -8.94 -11.58
N GLY A 132 12.05 -8.98 -12.43
CA GLY A 132 12.03 -9.69 -13.71
C GLY A 132 11.13 -9.05 -14.77
N ILE A 133 10.59 -7.86 -14.53
CA ILE A 133 9.73 -7.13 -15.47
C ILE A 133 10.33 -5.77 -15.80
N SER A 134 10.06 -5.24 -16.99
CA SER A 134 10.56 -3.91 -17.39
C SER A 134 9.96 -2.81 -16.50
N VAL A 135 10.81 -2.07 -15.79
CA VAL A 135 10.44 -0.91 -14.97
C VAL A 135 11.27 0.29 -15.44
N ASP A 136 10.60 1.41 -15.73
CA ASP A 136 11.26 2.66 -16.12
C ASP A 136 11.16 3.74 -15.03
N SER A 137 11.90 4.83 -15.21
CA SER A 137 11.97 5.92 -14.24
C SER A 137 10.63 6.65 -14.06
N MET A 138 9.76 6.66 -15.07
CA MET A 138 8.42 7.24 -14.98
C MET A 138 7.48 6.36 -14.15
N ALA A 139 7.58 5.04 -14.31
CA ALA A 139 6.86 4.06 -13.50
C ALA A 139 7.27 4.18 -12.03
N MET A 140 8.58 4.30 -11.72
CA MET A 140 9.04 4.51 -10.34
C MET A 140 8.57 5.85 -9.74
N ARG A 141 8.54 6.93 -10.54
CA ARG A 141 7.93 8.21 -10.13
C ARG A 141 6.45 8.08 -9.82
N ALA A 142 5.72 7.27 -10.60
CA ALA A 142 4.31 6.99 -10.36
C ALA A 142 4.11 6.14 -9.09
N TRP A 143 4.93 5.10 -8.94
CA TRP A 143 4.92 4.19 -7.79
C TRP A 143 4.97 4.94 -6.46
N ARG A 144 5.88 5.90 -6.31
CA ARG A 144 6.13 6.56 -5.01
C ARG A 144 4.91 7.33 -4.48
N PHE A 145 4.03 7.85 -5.35
CA PHE A 145 2.79 8.50 -4.91
C PHE A 145 1.85 7.49 -4.26
N TRP A 146 1.68 6.32 -4.88
CA TRP A 146 0.85 5.25 -4.34
C TRP A 146 1.49 4.54 -3.16
N ALA A 147 2.81 4.33 -3.18
CA ALA A 147 3.52 3.75 -2.05
C ALA A 147 3.33 4.59 -0.78
N SER A 148 3.50 5.90 -0.89
CA SER A 148 3.25 6.83 0.22
C SER A 148 1.78 6.85 0.64
N TYR A 149 0.86 6.94 -0.32
CA TYR A 149 -0.57 7.03 -0.01
C TYR A 149 -1.09 5.75 0.66
N LEU A 150 -0.68 4.58 0.19
CA LEU A 150 -1.11 3.28 0.71
C LEU A 150 -0.41 2.89 2.02
N GLY A 151 0.53 3.70 2.50
CA GLY A 151 1.13 3.50 3.82
C GLY A 151 2.32 2.54 3.83
N PHE A 152 3.05 2.44 2.72
CA PHE A 152 4.26 1.62 2.60
C PHE A 152 5.54 2.36 3.02
N GLY A 153 5.45 3.67 3.27
CA GLY A 153 6.56 4.48 3.73
C GLY A 153 6.28 5.98 3.60
N TYR A 154 7.22 6.77 4.11
CA TYR A 154 7.12 8.22 4.05
C TYR A 154 7.93 8.76 2.87
N LEU A 155 7.28 9.54 2.01
CA LEU A 155 7.94 10.18 0.88
C LEU A 155 8.71 11.43 1.36
N GLN A 156 10.03 11.42 1.21
CA GLN A 156 10.91 12.57 1.35
C GLN A 156 11.56 12.86 -0.02
N ASP A 157 11.07 13.90 -0.70
CA ASP A 157 11.42 14.24 -2.09
C ASP A 157 11.21 13.09 -3.08
N MET A 158 12.30 12.40 -3.44
CA MET A 158 12.32 11.28 -4.38
C MET A 158 12.67 9.96 -3.68
N PHE A 159 12.71 9.94 -2.35
CA PHE A 159 13.03 8.78 -1.53
C PHE A 159 11.81 8.36 -0.71
N VAL A 160 11.54 7.05 -0.62
CA VAL A 160 10.47 6.50 0.21
C VAL A 160 11.11 5.76 1.38
N ILE A 161 11.05 6.35 2.57
CA ILE A 161 11.59 5.71 3.78
C ILE A 161 10.62 4.61 4.22
N PRO A 162 11.01 3.32 4.23
CA PRO A 162 10.07 2.25 4.55
C PRO A 162 9.59 2.31 6.00
N ASN A 163 8.28 2.45 6.14
CA ASN A 163 7.54 2.29 7.38
C ASN A 163 6.12 1.87 6.99
N ALA A 164 5.73 0.65 7.34
CA ALA A 164 4.45 0.08 6.95
C ALA A 164 3.33 0.33 7.96
N ASP A 165 3.49 1.26 8.90
CA ASP A 165 2.53 1.51 9.99
C ASP A 165 1.08 1.65 9.51
N THR A 166 0.86 2.51 8.52
CA THR A 166 -0.45 2.85 7.99
C THR A 166 -1.05 1.67 7.23
N PHE A 167 -0.24 0.99 6.41
CA PHE A 167 -0.68 -0.22 5.71
C PHE A 167 -1.07 -1.32 6.70
N LEU A 168 -0.22 -1.58 7.69
CA LEU A 168 -0.47 -2.57 8.75
C LEU A 168 -1.73 -2.23 9.55
N GLN A 169 -1.94 -0.96 9.89
CA GLN A 169 -3.15 -0.51 10.59
C GLN A 169 -4.41 -0.78 9.77
N ASP A 170 -4.37 -0.47 8.47
CA ASP A 170 -5.51 -0.70 7.58
C ASP A 170 -5.84 -2.21 7.50
N ILE A 171 -4.85 -3.09 7.31
CA ILE A 171 -5.10 -4.54 7.21
C ILE A 171 -5.43 -5.20 8.56
N ILE A 172 -4.95 -4.67 9.69
CA ILE A 172 -5.38 -5.11 11.02
C ILE A 172 -6.86 -4.78 11.24
N SER A 173 -7.30 -3.61 10.77
CA SER A 173 -8.70 -3.18 10.86
C SER A 173 -9.60 -4.07 10.01
N GLU A 174 -9.17 -4.39 8.78
CA GLU A 174 -9.88 -5.29 7.86
C GLU A 174 -9.95 -6.73 8.37
N ALA A 175 -8.89 -7.20 9.05
CA ALA A 175 -8.83 -8.57 9.54
C ALA A 175 -9.72 -8.82 10.78
N GLU A 176 -10.43 -7.82 11.32
CA GLU A 176 -11.37 -7.98 12.43
C GLU A 176 -10.76 -8.68 13.67
N PHE A 177 -9.64 -8.16 14.18
CA PHE A 177 -9.08 -8.65 15.45
C PHE A 177 -9.97 -8.25 16.64
N GLU A 178 -10.21 -9.20 17.55
CA GLU A 178 -10.80 -8.88 18.85
C GLU A 178 -9.85 -8.00 19.66
N LYS A 179 -10.34 -6.83 20.10
CA LYS A 179 -9.54 -5.88 20.89
C LYS A 179 -9.17 -6.49 22.24
N ASN A 180 -7.96 -6.20 22.70
CA ASN A 180 -7.37 -6.68 23.96
C ASN A 180 -7.19 -8.20 24.05
N LYS A 181 -7.49 -8.96 22.99
CA LYS A 181 -7.14 -10.37 22.90
C LYS A 181 -5.68 -10.49 22.49
N ARG A 182 -4.96 -11.34 23.23
CA ARG A 182 -3.59 -11.72 22.89
C ARG A 182 -3.62 -12.84 21.86
N TYR A 183 -2.91 -12.65 20.76
CA TYR A 183 -2.69 -13.65 19.72
C TYR A 183 -1.25 -14.13 19.79
N SER A 184 -0.99 -15.39 19.48
CA SER A 184 0.36 -15.80 19.09
C SER A 184 0.77 -15.08 17.80
N ILE A 185 2.07 -14.92 17.58
CA ILE A 185 2.56 -14.30 16.35
C ILE A 185 2.16 -15.10 15.11
N ALA A 186 2.08 -16.42 15.21
CA ALA A 186 1.60 -17.29 14.14
C ALA A 186 0.12 -17.00 13.79
N GLU A 187 -0.77 -16.96 14.80
CA GLU A 187 -2.19 -16.63 14.59
C GLU A 187 -2.38 -15.22 14.04
N PHE A 188 -1.60 -14.26 14.52
CA PHE A 188 -1.63 -12.88 14.05
C PHE A 188 -1.26 -12.80 12.56
N LEU A 189 -0.19 -13.47 12.14
CA LEU A 189 0.26 -13.46 10.74
C LEU A 189 -0.67 -14.24 9.82
N GLU A 190 -1.19 -15.40 10.24
CA GLU A 190 -2.19 -16.15 9.46
C GLU A 190 -3.45 -15.31 9.21
N LYS A 191 -3.87 -14.52 10.20
CA LYS A 191 -5.03 -13.65 10.09
C LYS A 191 -4.79 -12.43 9.20
N LEU A 192 -3.56 -11.92 9.11
CA LEU A 192 -3.17 -10.84 8.19
C LEU A 192 -2.88 -11.30 6.76
N ARG A 193 -2.51 -12.57 6.59
CA ARG A 193 -2.01 -13.16 5.34
C ARG A 193 -2.83 -12.82 4.09
N PRO A 194 -4.18 -12.79 4.10
CA PRO A 194 -4.96 -12.45 2.92
C PRO A 194 -4.57 -11.10 2.28
N HIS A 195 -4.04 -10.18 3.09
CA HIS A 195 -3.70 -8.81 2.70
C HIS A 195 -2.21 -8.47 2.81
N SER A 196 -1.42 -9.22 3.60
CA SER A 196 -0.04 -8.83 3.95
C SER A 196 1.06 -9.33 3.01
N ASP A 197 0.77 -10.27 2.11
CA ASP A 197 1.76 -10.97 1.26
C ASP A 197 2.63 -10.04 0.38
N ILE A 198 2.23 -8.77 0.23
CA ILE A 198 2.98 -7.74 -0.49
C ILE A 198 4.24 -7.31 0.26
N ILE A 199 4.25 -7.39 1.60
CA ILE A 199 5.37 -6.94 2.45
C ILE A 199 5.79 -7.95 3.53
N ILE A 200 4.96 -8.96 3.80
CA ILE A 200 5.26 -10.07 4.71
C ILE A 200 5.12 -11.36 3.92
N ASP A 201 6.25 -11.91 3.46
CA ASP A 201 6.27 -13.21 2.80
C ASP A 201 6.73 -14.31 3.77
N SER A 202 5.78 -15.10 4.25
CA SER A 202 6.05 -16.22 5.16
C SER A 202 6.62 -17.45 4.45
N SER A 203 6.61 -17.49 3.11
CA SER A 203 7.13 -18.63 2.34
C SER A 203 8.67 -18.71 2.36
N ASN A 204 9.33 -17.62 2.73
CA ASN A 204 10.78 -17.47 2.74
C ASN A 204 11.44 -18.30 3.86
N GLY A 205 10.65 -18.84 4.79
CA GLY A 205 11.11 -19.60 5.96
C GLY A 205 11.85 -18.76 7.01
N THR A 206 12.17 -17.50 6.70
CA THR A 206 12.78 -16.56 7.63
C THR A 206 11.73 -16.03 8.59
N LYS A 207 11.79 -16.42 9.87
CA LYS A 207 10.99 -15.79 10.94
C LYS A 207 11.57 -14.41 11.33
N LYS A 208 11.80 -13.54 10.33
CA LYS A 208 12.33 -12.19 10.48
C LYS A 208 11.54 -11.23 9.60
N PHE A 209 11.06 -10.14 10.20
CA PHE A 209 10.40 -9.07 9.48
C PHE A 209 11.40 -8.21 8.71
N SER A 210 10.98 -7.70 7.55
CA SER A 210 11.75 -6.72 6.80
C SER A 210 11.91 -5.42 7.60
N PHE A 211 12.85 -4.57 7.19
CA PHE A 211 13.08 -3.27 7.83
C PHE A 211 11.80 -2.42 7.91
N GLY A 212 11.08 -2.28 6.78
CA GLY A 212 9.85 -1.47 6.72
C GLY A 212 8.71 -2.01 7.57
N VAL A 213 8.52 -3.34 7.61
CA VAL A 213 7.50 -3.98 8.48
C VAL A 213 7.87 -3.80 9.95
N SER A 214 9.14 -3.98 10.29
CA SER A 214 9.63 -3.83 11.66
C SER A 214 9.43 -2.41 12.18
N ASN A 215 9.69 -1.39 11.34
CA ASN A 215 9.39 0.00 11.66
C ASN A 215 7.89 0.22 11.86
N GLY A 216 7.07 -0.32 10.96
CA GLY A 216 5.61 -0.23 11.07
C GLY A 216 5.07 -0.79 12.38
N LEU A 217 5.51 -1.99 12.76
CA LEU A 217 5.12 -2.61 14.03
C LEU A 217 5.57 -1.80 15.26
N ARG A 218 6.80 -1.25 15.23
CA ARG A 218 7.28 -0.37 16.31
C ARG A 218 6.46 0.91 16.40
N THR A 219 6.20 1.57 15.27
CA THR A 219 5.36 2.78 15.23
C THR A 219 3.94 2.51 15.74
N LEU A 220 3.33 1.38 15.38
CA LEU A 220 2.02 0.99 15.90
C LEU A 220 2.05 0.71 17.41
N GLN A 221 3.14 0.11 17.91
CA GLN A 221 3.32 -0.10 19.35
C GLN A 221 3.48 1.23 20.09
N ASP A 222 4.32 2.14 19.60
CA ASP A 222 4.55 3.45 20.20
C ASP A 222 3.27 4.31 20.20
N ALA A 223 2.45 4.16 19.16
CA ALA A 223 1.12 4.78 19.08
C ALA A 223 0.06 4.12 19.99
N GLY A 224 0.40 3.03 20.67
CA GLY A 224 -0.51 2.23 21.49
C GLY A 224 -1.64 1.58 20.71
N ALA A 225 -1.43 1.30 19.41
CA ALA A 225 -2.39 0.57 18.57
C ALA A 225 -2.23 -0.94 18.74
N ILE A 226 -1.01 -1.41 18.98
CA ILE A 226 -0.71 -2.80 19.32
C ILE A 226 0.21 -2.87 20.55
N ARG A 227 0.34 -4.07 21.10
CA ARG A 227 1.38 -4.40 22.08
C ARG A 227 2.05 -5.69 21.64
N MET A 228 3.34 -5.63 21.35
CA MET A 228 4.18 -6.81 21.09
C MET A 228 4.78 -7.29 22.41
N GLU A 229 4.78 -8.59 22.63
CA GLU A 229 5.27 -9.23 23.85
C GLU A 229 6.22 -10.38 23.49
N TYR A 230 7.21 -10.59 24.35
CA TYR A 230 8.04 -11.79 24.39
C TYR A 230 7.67 -12.58 25.64
N ILE A 231 7.16 -13.79 25.44
CA ILE A 231 6.81 -14.72 26.51
C ILE A 231 7.81 -15.87 26.46
N LEU A 232 8.49 -16.12 27.59
CA LEU A 232 9.40 -17.26 27.74
C LEU A 232 8.65 -18.57 27.43
N ASP A 233 9.36 -19.54 26.85
CA ASP A 233 8.88 -20.89 26.52
C ASP A 233 7.84 -21.00 25.38
N GLN A 234 7.59 -19.93 24.62
CA GLN A 234 6.84 -20.03 23.36
C GLN A 234 7.77 -20.49 22.22
N GLU A 235 7.35 -21.54 21.49
CA GLU A 235 8.15 -22.11 20.39
C GLU A 235 8.13 -21.22 19.13
N ASP A 236 7.03 -20.54 18.86
CA ASP A 236 6.89 -19.66 17.70
C ASP A 236 7.30 -18.22 18.01
N THR A 237 8.45 -17.85 17.47
CA THR A 237 9.04 -16.51 17.58
C THR A 237 9.26 -15.91 16.20
N TRP A 238 9.06 -14.61 16.09
CA TRP A 238 9.53 -13.81 14.96
C TRP A 238 10.44 -12.70 15.45
N ASN A 239 11.40 -12.32 14.63
CA ASN A 239 12.34 -11.26 14.95
C ASN A 239 12.05 -10.00 14.12
N LEU A 240 11.98 -8.86 14.80
CA LEU A 240 12.06 -7.56 14.16
C LEU A 240 13.47 -7.38 13.57
N TYR A 241 13.57 -6.51 12.58
CA TYR A 241 14.83 -6.04 12.04
C TYR A 241 15.61 -5.25 13.11
N HIS A 242 16.89 -5.59 13.31
CA HIS A 242 17.75 -4.98 14.32
C HIS A 242 18.06 -3.51 13.99
N VAL A 243 17.96 -2.63 14.99
CA VAL A 243 18.35 -1.22 14.84
C VAL A 243 19.07 -0.79 16.11
N ASP A 244 20.38 -0.51 16.02
CA ASP A 244 21.25 -0.19 17.18
C ASP A 244 20.68 0.89 18.12
N ALA A 245 19.96 1.86 17.55
CA ALA A 245 19.40 2.99 18.29
C ALA A 245 18.09 2.68 19.05
N LEU A 246 17.50 1.49 18.86
CA LEU A 246 16.20 1.12 19.44
C LEU A 246 16.37 0.01 20.49
N SER A 247 15.96 0.30 21.74
CA SER A 247 16.16 -0.56 22.91
C SER A 247 15.09 -1.65 23.12
N ALA A 248 14.34 -2.03 22.07
CA ALA A 248 13.21 -2.94 22.21
C ALA A 248 13.62 -4.42 22.11
N ASN A 249 12.89 -5.30 22.80
CA ASN A 249 12.92 -6.73 22.52
C ASN A 249 12.60 -6.96 21.05
N GLU A 250 13.54 -7.54 20.32
CA GLU A 250 13.41 -7.77 18.88
C GLU A 250 12.67 -9.06 18.58
N THR A 251 12.63 -9.98 19.54
CA THR A 251 11.87 -11.21 19.44
C THR A 251 10.43 -10.98 19.91
N VAL A 252 9.48 -11.37 19.07
CA VAL A 252 8.04 -11.26 19.30
C VAL A 252 7.44 -12.66 19.28
N THR A 253 6.73 -13.02 20.34
CA THR A 253 5.96 -14.28 20.43
C THR A 253 4.47 -14.01 20.34
N ASN A 254 4.02 -12.83 20.77
CA ASN A 254 2.61 -12.48 20.87
C ASN A 254 2.36 -11.02 20.51
N ILE A 255 1.17 -10.76 19.95
CA ILE A 255 0.68 -9.41 19.67
C ILE A 255 -0.74 -9.28 20.22
N THR A 256 -1.02 -8.15 20.86
CA THR A 256 -2.36 -7.73 21.25
C THR A 256 -2.76 -6.50 20.44
N VAL A 257 -3.93 -6.52 19.80
CA VAL A 257 -4.51 -5.33 19.13
C VAL A 257 -5.29 -4.52 20.17
N LEU A 258 -4.95 -3.25 20.32
CA LEU A 258 -5.50 -2.36 21.36
C LEU A 258 -6.53 -1.37 20.81
N LYS A 259 -6.40 -0.97 19.54
CA LYS A 259 -7.27 0.02 18.87
C LYS A 259 -8.03 -0.58 17.71
#